data_AF-A0A943CJS6-F1
#
_entry.id   AF-A0A943CJS6-F1
#
_cell.length_a   1.000
_cell.length_b   1.000
_cell.length_c   1.000
_cell.angle_alpha   90.00
_cell.angle_beta   90.00
_cell.angle_gamma   90.00
#
_symmetry.space_group_name_H-M   'P 1'
#
loop_
_entity.id
_entity.type
_entity.pdbx_description
1 polymer ?
#
loop_
_entity_poly.entity_id
_entity_poly.type
_entity_poly.pdbx_seq_one_letter_code
_entity_poly.pdbx_strand_id
1 'polypeptide(L)' 'MQNNFFCVKRALTDGDLKQFETEYNIAMPLKIREHYLKYNGGYPERNVFCSVEDERQYIVNFFRAKYWRWRAKNL' A
#
# COMPACT_ATOMS: atom_id res chain seq x y z
N MET A 1 -16.49 8.16 -6.87
CA MET A 1 -15.56 9.06 -6.13
C MET A 1 -14.34 8.28 -5.69
N GLN A 2 -13.14 8.73 -6.02
CA GLN A 2 -11.88 8.13 -5.57
C GLN A 2 -11.71 8.31 -4.05
N ASN A 3 -11.08 7.35 -3.36
CA ASN A 3 -10.85 7.42 -1.92
C ASN A 3 -9.57 8.22 -1.65
N ASN A 4 -9.63 9.24 -0.79
CA ASN A 4 -8.44 9.98 -0.39
C ASN A 4 -7.61 9.13 0.58
N PHE A 5 -6.29 9.34 0.59
CA PHE A 5 -5.38 8.66 1.52
C PHE A 5 -4.60 9.69 2.33
N PHE A 6 -4.45 9.42 3.62
CA PHE A 6 -3.75 10.28 4.57
C PHE A 6 -2.43 9.66 5.02
N CYS A 7 -1.50 10.51 5.48
CA CYS A 7 -0.17 10.12 5.96
C CYS A 7 0.67 9.32 4.95
N VAL A 8 0.37 9.49 3.67
CA VAL A 8 1.08 8.84 2.55
C VAL A 8 2.53 9.32 2.51
N LYS A 9 3.47 8.41 2.26
CA LYS A 9 4.90 8.75 2.08
C LYS A 9 5.19 9.11 0.62
N ARG A 10 6.44 9.48 0.32
CA ARG A 10 6.91 9.71 -1.05
C ARG A 10 6.45 8.56 -1.97
N ALA A 11 5.77 8.91 -3.05
CA ALA A 11 5.32 7.97 -4.07
C ALA A 11 6.49 7.12 -4.56
N LEU A 12 6.23 5.83 -4.79
CA LEU A 12 7.23 4.93 -5.33
C LEU A 12 7.30 5.08 -6.84
N THR A 13 8.50 4.89 -7.38
CA THR A 13 8.71 4.77 -8.82
C THR A 13 8.60 3.32 -9.26
N ASP A 14 8.46 3.09 -10.57
CA ASP A 14 8.57 1.74 -11.15
C ASP A 14 9.90 1.06 -10.79
N GLY A 15 10.99 1.84 -10.71
CA GLY A 15 12.29 1.34 -10.28
C GLY A 15 12.28 0.87 -8.83
N ASP A 16 11.66 1.64 -7.91
CA ASP A 16 11.53 1.26 -6.50
C ASP A 16 10.75 -0.06 -6.34
N LEU A 17 9.71 -0.27 -7.15
CA LEU A 17 8.87 -1.47 -7.11
C LEU A 17 9.59 -2.67 -7.73
N LYS A 18 10.25 -2.50 -8.88
CA LYS A 18 11.07 -3.57 -9.49
C LYS A 18 12.18 -4.03 -8.55
N GLN A 19 12.87 -3.09 -7.90
CA GLN A 19 13.88 -3.45 -6.92
C GLN A 19 13.30 -4.26 -5.76
N PHE A 20 12.10 -3.90 -5.29
CA PHE A 20 11.41 -4.64 -4.23
C PHE A 20 11.00 -6.05 -4.68
N GLU A 21 10.41 -6.19 -5.87
CA GLU A 21 10.07 -7.48 -6.46
C GLU A 21 11.29 -8.40 -6.57
N THR A 22 12.43 -7.87 -7.04
CA THR A 22 13.69 -8.61 -7.12
C THR A 22 14.27 -8.97 -5.75
N GLU A 23 14.31 -8.03 -4.80
CA GLU A 23 14.88 -8.26 -3.45
C GLU A 23 14.14 -9.37 -2.70
N TYR A 24 12.81 -9.43 -2.83
CA TYR A 24 11.98 -10.42 -2.14
C TYR A 24 11.64 -11.64 -3.01
N ASN A 25 12.08 -11.66 -4.27
CA ASN A 25 11.74 -12.67 -5.27
C ASN A 25 10.23 -12.93 -5.38
N ILE A 26 9.46 -11.86 -5.51
CA ILE A 26 8.00 -11.88 -5.65
C ILE A 26 7.55 -11.08 -6.88
N ALA A 27 6.38 -11.41 -7.41
CA ALA A 27 5.68 -10.60 -8.40
C ALA A 27 4.49 -9.90 -7.73
N MET A 28 4.48 -8.57 -7.75
CA MET A 28 3.40 -7.79 -7.13
C MET A 28 2.16 -7.80 -8.04
N PRO A 29 0.95 -8.10 -7.51
CA PRO A 29 -0.28 -7.98 -8.29
C PRO A 29 -0.45 -6.56 -8.83
N LEU A 30 -0.93 -6.43 -10.07
CA LEU A 30 -1.03 -5.15 -10.79
C LEU A 30 -1.75 -4.07 -9.97
N LYS A 31 -2.90 -4.39 -9.36
CA LYS A 31 -3.67 -3.44 -8.54
C LYS A 31 -2.89 -2.92 -7.33
N ILE A 32 -2.06 -3.77 -6.72
CA ILE A 32 -1.21 -3.37 -5.59
C ILE A 32 -0.07 -2.49 -6.08
N ARG A 33 0.51 -2.82 -7.25
CA ARG A 33 1.55 -2.02 -7.90
C ARG A 33 1.05 -0.61 -8.20
N GLU A 34 -0.10 -0.49 -8.84
CA GLU A 34 -0.76 0.79 -9.13
C GLU A 34 -1.09 1.58 -7.87
N HIS A 35 -1.52 0.89 -6.80
CA HIS A 35 -1.75 1.53 -5.51
C HIS A 35 -0.45 2.16 -4.98
N TYR A 36 0.66 1.41 -4.92
CA TYR A 36 1.92 1.91 -4.37
C TYR A 36 2.61 3.00 -5.22
N LEU A 37 2.34 3.05 -6.53
CA LEU A 37 2.76 4.15 -7.40
C LEU A 37 2.05 5.47 -7.06
N LYS A 38 0.82 5.41 -6.53
CA LYS A 38 0.04 6.59 -6.12
C LYS A 38 0.18 6.89 -4.64
N TYR A 39 0.16 5.85 -3.81
CA TYR A 39 0.09 5.91 -2.36
C TYR A 39 1.09 4.93 -1.73
N ASN A 40 2.24 5.44 -1.30
CA ASN A 40 3.20 4.63 -0.56
C ASN A 40 2.79 4.50 0.92
N GLY A 41 1.86 3.58 1.16
CA GLY A 41 1.27 3.34 2.47
C GLY A 41 0.20 4.39 2.84
N GLY A 42 0.02 4.60 4.14
CA GLY A 42 -0.99 5.50 4.69
C GLY A 42 -2.30 4.77 4.97
N TYR A 43 -3.38 5.53 5.17
CA TYR A 43 -4.70 4.97 5.44
C TYR A 43 -5.77 5.70 4.61
N PRO A 44 -6.79 4.97 4.11
CA PRO A 44 -7.88 5.57 3.36
C PRO A 44 -8.79 6.41 4.25
N GLU A 45 -9.37 7.48 3.70
CA GLU A 45 -10.43 8.28 4.33
C GLU A 45 -11.66 7.42 4.63
N ARG A 46 -12.06 6.62 3.64
CA ARG A 46 -13.12 5.61 3.79
C ARG A 46 -12.47 4.24 3.99
N ASN A 47 -12.31 3.83 5.23
CA ASN A 47 -11.62 2.59 5.60
C ASN A 47 -12.52 1.35 5.67
N VAL A 48 -13.84 1.52 5.55
CA VAL A 48 -14.81 0.42 5.53
C VAL A 48 -15.09 0.01 4.09
N PHE A 49 -14.91 -1.27 3.80
CA PHE A 49 -15.20 -1.90 2.51
C PHE A 49 -16.26 -2.97 2.72
N CYS A 50 -17.39 -2.85 2.04
CA CYS A 50 -18.41 -3.91 2.02
C CYS A 50 -18.13 -4.83 0.85
N SER A 51 -17.90 -6.10 1.12
CA SER A 51 -17.82 -7.11 0.07
C SER A 51 -19.23 -7.48 -0.36
N VAL A 52 -19.42 -7.56 -1.68
CA VAL A 52 -20.71 -7.90 -2.30
C VAL A 52 -20.94 -9.41 -2.27
N GLU A 53 -19.88 -10.21 -2.14
CA GLU A 53 -19.97 -11.68 -2.20
C GLU A 53 -20.39 -12.31 -0.86
N ASP A 54 -19.97 -11.72 0.26
CA ASP A 54 -20.18 -12.29 1.60
C ASP A 54 -20.92 -11.34 2.54
N GLU A 55 -21.34 -10.17 2.05
CA GLU A 55 -22.01 -9.09 2.81
C GLU A 55 -21.21 -8.61 4.03
N ARG A 56 -19.91 -8.93 4.10
CA ARG A 56 -19.05 -8.56 5.23
C ARG A 56 -18.43 -7.20 5.04
N GLN A 57 -18.20 -6.54 6.18
CA GLN A 57 -17.46 -5.29 6.24
C GLN A 57 -16.00 -5.57 6.63
N TYR A 58 -15.10 -5.04 5.83
CA TYR A 58 -13.66 -5.11 6.03
C TYR A 58 -13.14 -3.71 6.37
N ILE A 59 -12.41 -3.60 7.48
CA ILE A 59 -11.79 -2.33 7.89
C ILE A 59 -10.31 -2.38 7.52
N VAL A 60 -9.89 -1.51 6.60
CA VAL A 60 -8.48 -1.36 6.22
C VAL A 60 -7.87 -0.21 7.01
N ASN A 61 -7.20 -0.55 8.11
CA ASN A 61 -6.61 0.45 9.01
C ASN A 61 -5.32 1.08 8.46
N PHE A 62 -4.49 0.32 7.75
CA PHE A 62 -3.19 0.83 7.32
C PHE A 62 -2.55 0.01 6.19
N PHE A 63 -2.06 0.69 5.16
CA PHE A 63 -1.12 0.13 4.20
C PHE A 63 0.31 0.39 4.66
N ARG A 64 1.10 -0.67 4.86
CA ARG A 64 2.51 -0.53 5.28
C ARG A 64 3.35 0.07 4.14
N ALA A 65 4.08 1.14 4.47
CA ALA A 65 5.06 1.75 3.57
C ALA A 65 6.34 0.91 3.49
N LYS A 66 6.98 0.88 2.30
CA LYS A 66 8.23 0.13 2.03
C LYS A 66 9.33 0.40 3.07
N TYR A 67 9.50 1.65 3.48
CA TYR A 67 10.64 2.09 4.31
C TYR A 67 10.45 1.90 5.83
N TRP A 68 9.35 1.28 6.28
CA TRP A 68 9.09 1.11 7.72
C TRP A 68 10.19 0.30 8.43
N ARG A 69 10.69 -0.78 7.81
CA ARG A 69 11.77 -1.60 8.38
C ARG A 69 13.13 -0.90 8.37
N TRP A 70 13.37 0.06 7.48
CA TRP A 70 14.67 0.73 7.36
C TRP A 70 14.89 1.76 8.48
N ARG A 71 13.82 2.39 8.98
CA ARG A 71 13.92 3.25 10.18
C ARG A 71 14.05 2.45 11.48
N ALA A 72 13.39 1.29 11.58
CA ALA A 72 13.44 0.47 12.79
C ALA A 72 14.82 -0.17 13.07
N LYS A 73 15.70 -0.27 12.06
CA LYS A 73 17.09 -0.74 12.23
C LYS A 73 18.09 0.38 12.54
N ASN A 74 17.66 1.64 12.50
CA ASN A 74 18.50 2.83 12.67
C ASN A 74 18.03 3.70 13.86
N LEU A 75 17.35 3.10 14.83
CA LEU A 75 16.93 3.68 16.10
C LEU A 75 17.45 2.84 17.26
#